data_AF-A0AAX4PC81-F1
#
_entry.id   AF-A0AAX4PC81-F1
#
_cell.length_a   1.000
_cell.length_b   1.000
_cell.length_c   1.000
_cell.angle_alpha   90.00
_cell.angle_beta   90.00
_cell.angle_gamma   90.00
#
_symmetry.space_group_name_H-M   'P 1'
#
loop_
_entity.id
_entity.type
_entity.pdbx_description
1 polymer ?
#
loop_
_entity_poly.entity_id
_entity_poly.type
_entity_poly.pdbx_seq_one_letter_code
_entity_poly.pdbx_strand_id
1 'polypeptide(L)'
;MAVEAVPEGTCTTMCPIAELRERKKWNDFHPLERSVPSFSGRSLEQLAVKKFKRTIEEVDRSPERLRTLPCLYTTVEHLIGLLDVGVDFEDAYKLLWDRLRAVRTDVTVQRLLQRRSKEVVPLYERMVRYHILCSYELCEKKASVSNPHGFDAHLNLEQLNKTLQTLLSVYEDCDQASENEAEFVAYDLLLGTDATKLMRVRRRAAVLGSKEVQFALEVNRTLREKNWVRFFSRTYLQATYLQACVLHLTGADRGMRSHCLGVVSGGTKRVFGPKVSVYPLEDLRAALLLAGESTATNAEDLAEEVCGDGKLCPEVSAKRQKSYWTEIVNG
;
A
#
# COMPACT_ATOMS: atom_id res chain seq x y z
N MET A 1 41.00 -6.97 -9.51
CA MET A 1 39.75 -7.70 -9.20
C MET A 1 38.89 -7.69 -10.44
N ALA A 2 38.55 -8.84 -11.01
CA ALA A 2 37.65 -8.89 -12.16
C ALA A 2 36.29 -8.33 -11.74
N VAL A 3 35.77 -7.36 -12.49
CA VAL A 3 34.41 -6.87 -12.29
C VAL A 3 33.50 -8.00 -12.76
N GLU A 4 32.88 -8.70 -11.81
CA GLU A 4 31.90 -9.75 -12.10
C GLU A 4 30.80 -9.16 -13.00
N ALA A 5 30.61 -9.74 -14.18
CA ALA A 5 29.67 -9.22 -15.16
C ALA A 5 28.26 -9.27 -14.58
N VAL A 6 27.53 -8.15 -14.67
CA VAL A 6 26.15 -8.07 -14.19
C VAL A 6 25.29 -9.01 -15.05
N PRO A 7 24.57 -9.98 -14.46
CA PRO A 7 23.78 -10.93 -15.24
C PRO A 7 22.63 -10.21 -15.95
N GLU A 8 22.37 -10.61 -17.18
CA GLU A 8 21.27 -10.10 -18.00
C GLU A 8 20.29 -11.23 -18.29
N GLY A 9 19.03 -11.03 -17.94
CA GLY A 9 18.00 -12.04 -18.07
C GLY A 9 17.56 -12.26 -19.51
N THR A 10 17.35 -13.52 -19.88
CA THR A 10 16.86 -13.94 -21.20
C THR A 10 15.48 -14.61 -21.14
N CYS A 11 14.92 -14.79 -19.93
CA CYS A 11 13.60 -15.38 -19.77
C CYS A 11 12.50 -14.42 -20.26
N THR A 12 11.71 -14.87 -21.23
CA THR A 12 10.59 -14.13 -21.82
C THR A 12 9.23 -14.56 -21.26
N THR A 13 9.19 -15.61 -20.44
CA THR A 13 7.98 -16.12 -19.76
C THR A 13 7.93 -15.68 -18.29
N MET A 14 6.72 -15.54 -17.74
CA MET A 14 6.53 -15.08 -16.35
C MET A 14 7.10 -16.05 -15.30
N CYS A 15 7.23 -17.33 -15.66
CA CYS A 15 7.96 -18.34 -14.91
C CYS A 15 9.04 -18.97 -15.81
N PRO A 16 10.33 -18.97 -15.39
CA PRO A 16 11.39 -19.66 -16.12
C PRO A 16 11.09 -21.14 -16.35
N ILE A 17 11.44 -21.66 -17.54
CA ILE A 17 11.11 -23.04 -17.95
C ILE A 17 11.66 -24.08 -16.96
N ALA A 18 12.88 -23.89 -16.46
CA ALA A 18 13.48 -24.78 -15.47
C ALA A 18 12.66 -24.83 -14.17
N GLU A 19 12.31 -23.67 -13.62
CA GLU A 19 11.48 -23.57 -12.41
C GLU A 19 10.08 -24.14 -12.64
N LEU A 20 9.47 -23.84 -13.78
CA LEU A 20 8.16 -24.38 -14.14
C LEU A 20 8.16 -25.93 -14.15
N ARG A 21 9.21 -26.56 -14.69
CA ARG A 21 9.37 -28.03 -14.68
C ARG A 21 9.53 -28.57 -13.26
N GLU A 22 10.35 -27.91 -12.44
CA GLU A 22 10.54 -28.27 -11.03
C GLU A 22 9.22 -28.20 -10.25
N ARG A 23 8.45 -27.12 -10.44
CA ARG A 23 7.16 -26.92 -9.78
C ARG A 23 6.07 -27.88 -10.27
N LYS A 24 6.10 -28.27 -11.55
CA LYS A 24 5.25 -29.36 -12.10
C LYS A 24 5.48 -30.69 -11.41
N LYS A 25 6.74 -31.04 -11.15
CA LYS A 25 7.08 -32.31 -10.47
C LYS A 25 6.44 -32.43 -9.09
N TRP A 26 6.36 -31.32 -8.36
CA TRP A 26 5.84 -31.29 -6.98
C TRP A 26 4.43 -30.71 -6.86
N ASN A 27 3.78 -30.43 -7.99
CA ASN A 27 2.46 -29.81 -8.05
C ASN A 27 2.37 -28.48 -7.25
N ASP A 28 3.44 -27.69 -7.24
CA ASP A 28 3.58 -26.48 -6.42
C ASP A 28 3.09 -25.22 -7.14
N PHE A 29 1.77 -25.11 -7.29
CA PHE A 29 1.09 -23.98 -7.92
C PHE A 29 -0.06 -23.48 -7.07
N HIS A 30 -0.15 -22.15 -6.96
CA HIS A 30 -1.31 -21.48 -6.41
C HIS A 30 -2.55 -21.80 -7.26
N PRO A 31 -3.76 -21.90 -6.70
CA PRO A 31 -4.98 -22.14 -7.48
C PRO A 31 -5.15 -21.16 -8.64
N LEU A 32 -4.86 -19.88 -8.42
CA LEU A 32 -4.91 -18.82 -9.44
C LEU A 32 -3.85 -18.95 -10.55
N GLU A 33 -2.80 -19.76 -10.36
CA GLU A 33 -1.85 -20.08 -11.43
C GLU A 33 -2.33 -21.27 -12.28
N ARG A 34 -3.38 -21.99 -11.85
CA ARG A 34 -3.93 -23.15 -12.59
C ARG A 34 -5.13 -22.77 -13.42
N SER A 35 -6.02 -21.99 -12.83
CA SER A 35 -7.26 -21.57 -13.44
C SER A 35 -7.72 -20.26 -12.83
N VAL A 36 -8.13 -19.34 -13.69
CA VAL A 36 -8.79 -18.10 -13.30
C VAL A 36 -10.08 -18.07 -14.10
N PRO A 37 -11.25 -17.90 -13.47
CA PRO A 37 -12.55 -17.96 -14.15
C PRO A 37 -12.62 -17.07 -15.39
N SER A 38 -12.09 -15.85 -15.29
CA SER A 38 -12.10 -14.85 -16.37
C SER A 38 -10.99 -15.02 -17.40
N PHE A 39 -10.05 -15.96 -17.20
CA PHE A 39 -9.00 -16.30 -18.16
C PHE A 39 -9.18 -17.72 -18.74
N SER A 40 -10.41 -18.10 -19.02
CA SER A 40 -10.74 -19.42 -19.59
C SER A 40 -9.89 -19.71 -20.84
N GLY A 41 -9.18 -20.84 -20.85
CA GLY A 41 -8.36 -21.28 -21.99
C GLY A 41 -6.87 -20.92 -21.92
N ARG A 42 -6.42 -20.17 -20.90
CA ARG A 42 -4.98 -20.00 -20.67
C ARG A 42 -4.36 -21.26 -20.08
N SER A 43 -3.18 -21.63 -20.55
CA SER A 43 -2.44 -22.78 -20.04
C SER A 43 -1.74 -22.45 -18.72
N LEU A 44 -1.35 -23.48 -17.97
CA LEU A 44 -0.55 -23.34 -16.74
C LEU A 44 0.73 -22.54 -16.99
N GLU A 45 1.37 -22.71 -18.14
CA GLU A 45 2.59 -22.00 -18.54
C GLU A 45 2.36 -20.49 -18.75
N GLN A 46 1.14 -20.11 -19.14
CA GLN A 46 0.73 -18.73 -19.35
C GLN A 46 0.26 -18.04 -18.06
N LEU A 47 -0.02 -18.80 -17.00
CA LEU A 47 -0.49 -18.29 -15.70
C LEU A 47 0.55 -18.41 -14.59
N ALA A 48 1.48 -19.37 -14.68
CA ALA A 48 2.51 -19.58 -13.68
C ALA A 48 3.47 -18.40 -13.64
N VAL A 49 3.75 -17.92 -12.43
CA VAL A 49 4.69 -16.82 -12.19
C VAL A 49 5.82 -17.29 -11.29
N LYS A 50 7.05 -16.85 -11.56
CA LYS A 50 8.25 -17.16 -10.79
C LYS A 50 8.03 -16.96 -9.27
N LYS A 51 8.30 -17.97 -8.45
CA LYS A 51 8.22 -17.90 -6.98
C LYS A 51 9.38 -17.09 -6.38
N PHE A 52 9.11 -16.40 -5.28
CA PHE A 52 10.17 -15.73 -4.54
C PHE A 52 11.04 -16.74 -3.78
N LYS A 53 12.36 -16.61 -3.91
CA LYS A 53 13.34 -17.31 -3.10
C LYS A 53 14.00 -16.35 -2.12
N ARG A 54 14.06 -16.75 -0.84
CA ARG A 54 14.72 -15.97 0.22
C ARG A 54 16.23 -15.84 0.01
N THR A 55 16.84 -16.90 -0.49
CA THR A 55 18.28 -16.97 -0.79
C THR A 55 18.44 -17.13 -2.29
N ILE A 56 19.30 -16.32 -2.89
CA ILE A 56 19.61 -16.37 -4.32
C ILE A 56 20.92 -17.10 -4.50
N GLU A 57 20.82 -18.28 -5.10
CA GLU A 57 21.96 -19.14 -5.42
C GLU A 57 22.57 -18.76 -6.76
N GLU A 58 23.74 -19.31 -7.09
CA GLU A 58 24.43 -19.07 -8.36
C GLU A 58 23.55 -19.48 -9.56
N VAL A 59 22.83 -20.60 -9.44
CA VAL A 59 21.90 -21.06 -10.49
C VAL A 59 20.77 -20.06 -10.76
N ASP A 60 20.31 -19.32 -9.74
CA ASP A 60 19.24 -18.34 -9.86
C ASP A 60 19.69 -17.04 -10.57
N ARG A 61 21.01 -16.82 -10.66
CA ARG A 61 21.62 -15.70 -11.39
C ARG A 61 21.84 -15.99 -12.87
N SER A 62 21.59 -17.23 -13.31
CA SER A 62 21.70 -17.59 -14.72
C SER A 62 20.73 -16.77 -15.59
N PRO A 63 21.15 -16.34 -16.79
CA PRO A 63 20.31 -15.56 -17.71
C PRO A 63 18.91 -16.17 -17.94
N GLU A 64 18.84 -17.49 -18.10
CA GLU A 64 17.59 -18.22 -18.37
C GLU A 64 16.62 -18.23 -17.18
N ARG A 65 17.10 -17.98 -15.96
CA ARG A 65 16.27 -17.89 -14.75
C ARG A 65 15.88 -16.47 -14.39
N LEU A 66 16.41 -15.45 -15.09
CA LEU A 66 16.10 -14.05 -14.87
C LEU A 66 15.19 -13.53 -15.99
N ARG A 67 14.07 -12.92 -15.61
CA ARG A 67 13.13 -12.33 -16.58
C ARG A 67 13.73 -11.07 -17.21
N THR A 68 13.54 -10.96 -18.53
CA THR A 68 13.76 -9.73 -19.29
C THR A 68 12.86 -8.61 -18.76
N LEU A 69 13.24 -7.35 -18.97
CA LEU A 69 12.43 -6.20 -18.52
C LEU A 69 11.01 -6.19 -19.13
N PRO A 70 10.79 -6.43 -20.43
CA PRO A 70 9.44 -6.58 -20.98
C PRO A 70 8.63 -7.66 -20.26
N CYS A 71 9.26 -8.80 -19.94
CA CYS A 71 8.60 -9.88 -19.21
C CYS A 71 8.26 -9.49 -17.76
N LEU A 72 9.10 -8.69 -17.08
CA LEU A 72 8.79 -8.15 -15.76
C LEU A 72 7.54 -7.27 -15.81
N TYR A 73 7.40 -6.42 -16.83
CA TYR A 73 6.19 -5.62 -17.06
C TYR A 73 4.95 -6.49 -17.28
N THR A 74 5.01 -7.42 -18.23
CA THR A 74 3.90 -8.37 -18.48
C THR A 74 3.54 -9.14 -17.22
N THR A 75 4.52 -9.51 -16.40
CA THR A 75 4.27 -10.20 -15.14
C THR A 75 3.51 -9.32 -14.15
N VAL A 76 3.96 -8.09 -13.93
CA VAL A 76 3.29 -7.16 -12.99
C VAL A 76 1.88 -6.84 -13.49
N GLU A 77 1.69 -6.62 -14.79
CA GLU A 77 0.39 -6.39 -15.39
C GLU A 77 -0.56 -7.58 -15.20
N HIS A 78 -0.08 -8.80 -15.48
CA HIS A 78 -0.85 -10.01 -15.23
C HIS A 78 -1.26 -10.15 -13.76
N LEU A 79 -0.32 -9.93 -12.85
CA LEU A 79 -0.56 -10.03 -11.40
C LEU A 79 -1.58 -8.99 -10.92
N ILE A 80 -1.40 -7.72 -11.27
CA ILE A 80 -2.35 -6.66 -10.87
C ILE A 80 -3.72 -6.88 -11.53
N GLY A 81 -3.77 -7.39 -12.77
CA GLY A 81 -5.00 -7.77 -13.45
C GLY A 81 -5.80 -8.86 -12.71
N LEU A 82 -5.16 -9.68 -11.87
CA LEU A 82 -5.87 -10.66 -11.04
C LEU A 82 -6.80 -10.01 -10.01
N LEU A 83 -6.60 -8.74 -9.68
CA LEU A 83 -7.44 -8.06 -8.69
C LEU A 83 -8.87 -7.82 -9.22
N ASP A 84 -9.06 -7.68 -10.53
CA ASP A 84 -10.34 -7.25 -11.15
C ASP A 84 -11.12 -8.38 -11.83
N VAL A 85 -10.65 -9.62 -11.73
CA VAL A 85 -11.20 -10.77 -12.49
C VAL A 85 -12.15 -11.65 -11.67
N GLY A 86 -12.74 -11.12 -10.60
CA GLY A 86 -13.76 -11.79 -9.79
C GLY A 86 -13.24 -12.91 -8.89
N VAL A 87 -11.94 -12.94 -8.60
CA VAL A 87 -11.33 -13.83 -7.61
C VAL A 87 -11.41 -13.20 -6.22
N ASP A 88 -11.30 -14.01 -5.15
CA ASP A 88 -11.19 -13.44 -3.81
C ASP A 88 -9.91 -12.61 -3.67
N PHE A 89 -10.06 -11.40 -3.11
CA PHE A 89 -8.96 -10.43 -3.00
C PHE A 89 -7.85 -10.90 -2.05
N GLU A 90 -8.18 -11.64 -0.98
CA GLU A 90 -7.18 -12.18 -0.04
C GLU A 90 -6.37 -13.31 -0.71
N ASP A 91 -7.01 -14.15 -1.51
CA ASP A 91 -6.32 -15.19 -2.27
C ASP A 91 -5.44 -14.60 -3.38
N ALA A 92 -5.91 -13.55 -4.07
CA ALA A 92 -5.07 -12.79 -5.00
C ALA A 92 -3.87 -12.19 -4.25
N TYR A 93 -4.10 -11.56 -3.09
CA TYR A 93 -3.04 -10.99 -2.26
C TYR A 93 -1.97 -12.03 -1.89
N LYS A 94 -2.35 -13.24 -1.45
CA LYS A 94 -1.41 -14.32 -1.08
C LYS A 94 -0.48 -14.68 -2.23
N LEU A 95 -0.99 -14.72 -3.46
CA LEU A 95 -0.17 -14.95 -4.66
C LEU A 95 0.73 -13.75 -4.96
N LEU A 96 0.15 -12.56 -5.09
CA LEU A 96 0.85 -11.33 -5.50
C LEU A 96 1.97 -10.97 -4.51
N TRP A 97 1.72 -11.16 -3.21
CA TRP A 97 2.67 -10.95 -2.13
C TRP A 97 4.01 -11.63 -2.37
N ASP A 98 3.98 -12.89 -2.81
CA ASP A 98 5.17 -13.66 -3.11
C ASP A 98 5.75 -13.27 -4.48
N ARG A 99 4.92 -13.22 -5.52
CA ARG A 99 5.39 -13.04 -6.90
C ARG A 99 5.96 -11.65 -7.19
N LEU A 100 5.43 -10.59 -6.58
CA LEU A 100 5.98 -9.24 -6.72
C LEU A 100 7.37 -9.13 -6.06
N ARG A 101 7.63 -9.88 -4.99
CA ARG A 101 8.98 -9.98 -4.40
C ARG A 101 9.94 -10.67 -5.37
N ALA A 102 9.50 -11.71 -6.07
CA ALA A 102 10.31 -12.36 -7.10
C ALA A 102 10.65 -11.38 -8.25
N VAL A 103 9.70 -10.53 -8.67
CA VAL A 103 9.94 -9.45 -9.65
C VAL A 103 11.02 -8.49 -9.15
N ARG A 104 10.92 -8.00 -7.91
CA ARG A 104 11.93 -7.11 -7.30
C ARG A 104 13.29 -7.78 -7.16
N THR A 105 13.33 -9.08 -6.85
CA THR A 105 14.57 -9.86 -6.84
C THR A 105 15.22 -9.87 -8.21
N ASP A 106 14.47 -10.15 -9.28
CA ASP A 106 15.01 -10.16 -10.65
C ASP A 106 15.54 -8.78 -11.06
N VAL A 107 14.84 -7.70 -10.69
CA VAL A 107 15.31 -6.32 -10.88
C VAL A 107 16.64 -6.07 -10.17
N THR A 108 16.75 -6.52 -8.91
CA THR A 108 17.91 -6.30 -8.06
C THR A 108 19.13 -7.07 -8.56
N VAL A 109 18.95 -8.36 -8.88
CA VAL A 109 20.03 -9.24 -9.38
C VAL A 109 20.61 -8.70 -10.69
N GLN A 110 19.75 -8.23 -11.59
CA GLN A 110 20.14 -7.65 -12.87
C GLN A 110 20.63 -6.18 -12.78
N ARG A 111 20.60 -5.58 -11.58
CA ARG A 111 20.94 -4.16 -11.33
C ARG A 111 20.19 -3.20 -12.26
N LEU A 112 18.91 -3.48 -12.52
CA LEU A 112 18.14 -2.70 -13.50
C LEU A 112 17.84 -1.28 -13.02
N LEU A 113 17.78 -1.05 -11.69
CA LEU A 113 17.62 0.30 -11.16
C LEU A 113 18.82 1.19 -11.49
N GLN A 114 20.05 0.64 -11.54
CA GLN A 114 21.24 1.41 -11.91
C GLN A 114 21.37 1.58 -13.43
N ARG A 115 20.94 0.58 -14.20
CA ARG A 115 21.14 0.54 -15.67
C ARG A 115 19.98 1.17 -16.46
N ARG A 116 18.76 1.06 -15.95
CA ARG A 116 17.49 1.40 -16.63
C ARG A 116 16.45 1.95 -15.66
N SER A 117 16.86 2.84 -14.73
CA SER A 117 15.98 3.41 -13.69
C SER A 117 14.63 3.89 -14.24
N LYS A 118 14.64 4.69 -15.31
CA LYS A 118 13.43 5.26 -15.93
C LYS A 118 12.41 4.20 -16.36
N GLU A 119 12.88 3.05 -16.82
CA GLU A 119 12.03 1.93 -17.26
C GLU A 119 11.67 0.98 -16.11
N VAL A 120 12.19 1.16 -14.90
CA VAL A 120 11.89 0.26 -13.76
C VAL A 120 11.06 0.98 -12.71
N VAL A 121 11.22 2.30 -12.58
CA VAL A 121 10.45 3.16 -11.68
C VAL A 121 8.95 2.87 -11.76
N PRO A 122 8.29 2.82 -12.94
CA PRO A 122 6.85 2.55 -13.01
C PRO A 122 6.42 1.21 -12.40
N LEU A 123 7.29 0.19 -12.41
CA LEU A 123 6.99 -1.08 -11.73
C LEU A 123 6.95 -0.93 -10.21
N TYR A 124 7.89 -0.15 -9.65
CA TYR A 124 7.94 0.12 -8.22
C TYR A 124 6.79 1.01 -7.77
N GLU A 125 6.41 2.01 -8.57
CA GLU A 125 5.24 2.84 -8.34
C GLU A 125 3.98 1.99 -8.16
N ARG A 126 3.71 1.08 -9.10
CA ARG A 126 2.59 0.12 -9.03
C ARG A 126 2.66 -0.75 -7.78
N MET A 127 3.83 -1.29 -7.45
CA MET A 127 3.99 -2.13 -6.25
C MET A 127 3.73 -1.36 -4.95
N VAL A 128 4.14 -0.10 -4.86
CA VAL A 128 3.86 0.76 -3.69
C VAL A 128 2.35 1.01 -3.58
N ARG A 129 1.69 1.44 -4.66
CA ARG A 129 0.22 1.67 -4.67
C ARG A 129 -0.53 0.39 -4.29
N TYR A 130 -0.10 -0.77 -4.81
CA TYR A 130 -0.63 -2.08 -4.45
C TYR A 130 -0.52 -2.37 -2.94
N HIS A 131 0.64 -2.18 -2.33
CA HIS A 131 0.79 -2.43 -0.89
C HIS A 131 -0.02 -1.46 -0.01
N ILE A 132 -0.17 -0.20 -0.43
CA ILE A 132 -1.06 0.76 0.24
C ILE A 132 -2.51 0.28 0.15
N LEU A 133 -2.94 -0.13 -1.05
CA LEU A 133 -4.28 -0.66 -1.28
C LEU A 133 -4.58 -1.88 -0.38
N CYS A 134 -3.69 -2.86 -0.35
CA CYS A 134 -3.85 -4.07 0.47
C CYS A 134 -3.91 -3.77 1.97
N SER A 135 -3.17 -2.74 2.44
CA SER A 135 -3.19 -2.34 3.86
C SER A 135 -4.59 -1.99 4.34
N TYR A 136 -5.41 -1.40 3.47
CA TYR A 136 -6.78 -1.04 3.80
C TYR A 136 -7.78 -2.15 3.47
N GLU A 137 -7.76 -2.70 2.25
CA GLU A 137 -8.78 -3.69 1.84
C GLU A 137 -8.72 -5.01 2.62
N LEU A 138 -7.60 -5.30 3.29
CA LEU A 138 -7.44 -6.47 4.14
C LEU A 138 -7.35 -6.14 5.64
N CYS A 139 -7.61 -4.89 6.06
CA CYS A 139 -7.45 -4.49 7.46
C CYS A 139 -8.38 -5.26 8.42
N GLU A 140 -9.56 -5.68 7.95
CA GLU A 140 -10.52 -6.50 8.72
C GLU A 140 -10.23 -8.01 8.62
N LYS A 141 -9.41 -8.45 7.65
CA LYS A 141 -9.10 -9.87 7.37
C LYS A 141 -7.81 -10.36 8.05
N LYS A 142 -7.51 -9.85 9.25
CA LYS A 142 -6.30 -10.21 10.01
C LYS A 142 -6.27 -11.69 10.39
N ALA A 143 -5.07 -12.21 10.61
CA ALA A 143 -4.89 -13.56 11.13
C ALA A 143 -5.69 -13.73 12.44
N SER A 144 -6.55 -14.73 12.47
CA SER A 144 -7.46 -15.03 13.59
C SER A 144 -7.51 -16.54 13.84
N VAL A 145 -8.19 -16.96 14.91
CA VAL A 145 -8.39 -18.40 15.18
C VAL A 145 -9.10 -19.11 14.01
N SER A 146 -10.00 -18.41 13.32
CA SER A 146 -10.73 -18.94 12.15
C SER A 146 -9.99 -18.74 10.82
N ASN A 147 -9.01 -17.83 10.75
CA ASN A 147 -8.13 -17.65 9.59
C ASN A 147 -6.67 -17.50 10.03
N PRO A 148 -5.97 -18.60 10.39
CA PRO A 148 -4.58 -18.53 10.86
C PRO A 148 -3.59 -18.02 9.81
N HIS A 149 -3.97 -18.04 8.53
CA HIS A 149 -3.19 -17.54 7.39
C HIS A 149 -3.75 -16.24 6.81
N GLY A 150 -4.48 -15.48 7.64
CA GLY A 150 -5.03 -14.18 7.27
C GLY A 150 -3.96 -13.13 7.02
N PHE A 151 -4.40 -11.93 6.71
CA PHE A 151 -3.53 -10.81 6.36
C PHE A 151 -2.59 -10.42 7.51
N ASP A 152 -1.29 -10.38 7.21
CA ASP A 152 -0.26 -9.87 8.11
C ASP A 152 0.07 -8.42 7.74
N ALA A 153 -0.53 -7.49 8.47
CA ALA A 153 -0.34 -6.05 8.26
C ALA A 153 1.11 -5.60 8.50
N HIS A 154 1.82 -6.25 9.42
CA HIS A 154 3.21 -5.89 9.73
C HIS A 154 4.13 -6.26 8.57
N LEU A 155 3.98 -7.48 8.05
CA LEU A 155 4.73 -7.91 6.87
C LEU A 155 4.39 -7.01 5.68
N ASN A 156 3.12 -6.71 5.43
CA ASN A 156 2.71 -5.80 4.34
C ASN A 156 3.36 -4.43 4.43
N LEU A 157 3.34 -3.82 5.62
CA LEU A 157 4.01 -2.55 5.89
C LEU A 157 5.53 -2.63 5.68
N GLU A 158 6.17 -3.74 6.04
CA GLU A 158 7.60 -3.96 5.78
C GLU A 158 7.92 -3.95 4.28
N GLN A 159 7.11 -4.63 3.45
CA GLN A 159 7.32 -4.63 2.00
C GLN A 159 6.96 -3.29 1.36
N LEU A 160 5.92 -2.61 1.84
CA LEU A 160 5.60 -1.24 1.46
C LEU A 160 6.82 -0.34 1.67
N ASN A 161 7.36 -0.31 2.90
CA ASN A 161 8.51 0.52 3.25
C ASN A 161 9.75 0.19 2.42
N LYS A 162 10.07 -1.11 2.27
CA LYS A 162 11.22 -1.53 1.45
C LYS A 162 11.09 -1.09 0.00
N THR A 163 9.91 -1.24 -0.59
CA THR A 163 9.65 -0.85 -1.98
C THR A 163 9.69 0.66 -2.14
N LEU A 164 9.01 1.39 -1.25
CA LEU A 164 8.95 2.85 -1.25
C LEU A 164 10.32 3.48 -1.04
N GLN A 165 11.13 3.03 -0.08
CA GLN A 165 12.46 3.61 0.13
C GLN A 165 13.40 3.34 -1.05
N THR A 166 13.28 2.19 -1.71
CA THR A 166 14.03 1.92 -2.95
C THR A 166 13.61 2.88 -4.07
N LEU A 167 12.30 3.16 -4.20
CA LEU A 167 11.80 4.10 -5.18
C LEU A 167 12.28 5.53 -4.90
N LEU A 168 12.24 5.96 -3.63
CA LEU A 168 12.67 7.29 -3.22
C LEU A 168 14.18 7.49 -3.41
N SER A 169 15.01 6.48 -3.14
CA SER A 169 16.45 6.58 -3.42
C SER A 169 16.72 6.74 -4.93
N VAL A 170 15.97 6.03 -5.76
CA VAL A 170 16.08 6.16 -7.23
C VAL A 170 15.65 7.55 -7.68
N TYR A 171 14.61 8.12 -7.08
CA TYR A 171 14.25 9.51 -7.33
C TYR A 171 15.38 10.44 -6.92
N GLU A 172 15.94 10.31 -5.71
CA GLU A 172 17.05 11.14 -5.21
C GLU A 172 18.27 11.14 -6.15
N ASP A 173 18.57 10.00 -6.79
CA ASP A 173 19.68 9.84 -7.73
C ASP A 173 19.42 10.47 -9.12
N CYS A 174 18.17 10.85 -9.43
CA CYS A 174 17.84 11.51 -10.70
C CYS A 174 18.05 13.03 -10.64
N ASP A 175 18.59 13.64 -11.70
CA ASP A 175 18.77 15.11 -11.72
C ASP A 175 17.45 15.90 -11.84
N GLN A 176 16.45 15.29 -12.47
CA GLN A 176 15.15 15.91 -12.71
C GLN A 176 14.06 15.20 -11.91
N ALA A 177 13.06 15.98 -11.48
CA ALA A 177 11.91 15.42 -10.79
C ALA A 177 11.11 14.52 -11.74
N SER A 178 10.80 13.31 -11.28
CA SER A 178 9.91 12.40 -12.02
C SER A 178 8.46 12.87 -11.89
N GLU A 179 7.63 12.55 -12.88
CA GLU A 179 6.21 12.95 -12.93
C GLU A 179 5.45 12.59 -11.65
N ASN A 180 5.61 11.35 -11.16
CA ASN A 180 4.91 10.86 -9.98
C ASN A 180 5.70 11.00 -8.67
N GLU A 181 6.88 11.62 -8.69
CA GLU A 181 7.73 11.70 -7.49
C GLU A 181 7.02 12.33 -6.30
N ALA A 182 6.26 13.41 -6.56
CA ALA A 182 5.47 14.12 -5.56
C ALA A 182 4.47 13.20 -4.82
N GLU A 183 3.85 12.26 -5.53
CA GLU A 183 2.90 11.30 -4.97
C GLU A 183 3.58 10.40 -3.93
N PHE A 184 4.71 9.80 -4.28
CA PHE A 184 5.41 8.84 -3.42
C PHE A 184 6.14 9.53 -2.26
N VAL A 185 6.66 10.73 -2.48
CA VAL A 185 7.20 11.57 -1.41
C VAL A 185 6.10 11.95 -0.42
N ALA A 186 4.88 12.25 -0.89
CA ALA A 186 3.75 12.49 -0.02
C ALA A 186 3.37 11.24 0.80
N TYR A 187 3.35 10.04 0.20
CA TYR A 187 3.11 8.81 0.95
C TYR A 187 4.17 8.58 2.04
N ASP A 188 5.45 8.82 1.76
CA ASP A 188 6.52 8.70 2.76
C ASP A 188 6.34 9.67 3.93
N LEU A 189 5.95 10.92 3.65
CA LEU A 189 5.65 11.92 4.67
C LEU A 189 4.41 11.59 5.50
N LEU A 190 3.40 10.98 4.89
CA LEU A 190 2.18 10.54 5.57
C LEU A 190 2.44 9.32 6.47
N LEU A 191 3.29 8.38 6.03
CA LEU A 191 3.71 7.23 6.86
C LEU A 191 4.51 7.64 8.10
N GLY A 192 5.09 8.83 8.09
CA GLY A 192 5.72 9.45 9.25
C GLY A 192 6.63 10.59 8.82
N THR A 193 6.68 11.65 9.64
CA THR A 193 7.54 12.81 9.38
C THR A 193 8.74 12.81 10.31
N ASP A 194 9.93 12.66 9.74
CA ASP A 194 11.20 12.87 10.45
C ASP A 194 12.06 13.92 9.72
N ALA A 195 13.12 14.36 10.38
CA ALA A 195 14.01 15.40 9.86
C ALA A 195 14.65 15.00 8.52
N THR A 196 15.03 13.73 8.37
CA THR A 196 15.62 13.15 7.16
C THR A 196 14.67 13.25 5.96
N LYS A 197 13.41 12.85 6.14
CA LYS A 197 12.38 12.96 5.09
C LYS A 197 12.11 14.40 4.70
N LEU A 198 12.04 15.31 5.67
CA LEU A 198 11.85 16.74 5.39
C LEU A 198 13.05 17.35 4.64
N MET A 199 14.27 16.93 4.96
CA MET A 199 15.47 17.35 4.24
C MET A 199 15.44 16.86 2.78
N ARG A 200 15.04 15.61 2.53
CA ARG A 200 14.86 15.05 1.18
C ARG A 200 13.93 15.92 0.34
N VAL A 201 12.73 16.22 0.85
CA VAL A 201 11.74 17.05 0.13
C VAL A 201 12.26 18.47 -0.14
N ARG A 202 12.94 19.07 0.84
CA ARG A 202 13.50 20.43 0.70
C ARG A 202 14.58 20.54 -0.37
N ARG A 203 15.24 19.45 -0.75
CA ARG A 203 16.23 19.46 -1.85
C ARG A 203 15.59 19.74 -3.20
N ARG A 204 14.30 19.46 -3.38
CA ARG A 204 13.58 19.66 -4.66
C ARG A 204 12.42 20.62 -4.51
N ALA A 205 12.65 21.88 -4.86
CA ALA A 205 11.64 22.94 -4.77
C ALA A 205 10.35 22.59 -5.55
N ALA A 206 10.46 21.97 -6.73
CA ALA A 206 9.32 21.54 -7.53
C ALA A 206 8.44 20.52 -6.79
N VAL A 207 9.06 19.54 -6.13
CA VAL A 207 8.36 18.51 -5.34
C VAL A 207 7.77 19.12 -4.08
N LEU A 208 8.50 20.02 -3.40
CA LEU A 208 8.02 20.70 -2.20
C LEU A 208 6.74 21.51 -2.47
N GLY A 209 6.64 22.18 -3.62
CA GLY A 209 5.48 22.98 -4.00
C GLY A 209 4.28 22.18 -4.54
N SER A 210 4.43 20.87 -4.74
CA SER A 210 3.36 20.01 -5.28
C SER A 210 2.16 19.91 -4.34
N LYS A 211 0.96 19.69 -4.91
CA LYS A 211 -0.28 19.57 -4.14
C LYS A 211 -0.26 18.36 -3.20
N GLU A 212 0.38 17.27 -3.63
CA GLU A 212 0.52 16.02 -2.88
C GLU A 212 1.36 16.23 -1.62
N VAL A 213 2.51 16.90 -1.75
CA VAL A 213 3.41 17.17 -0.63
C VAL A 213 2.83 18.23 0.30
N GLN A 214 2.25 19.30 -0.24
CA GLN A 214 1.57 20.31 0.57
C GLN A 214 0.42 19.71 1.38
N PHE A 215 -0.35 18.80 0.80
CA PHE A 215 -1.35 18.02 1.51
C PHE A 215 -0.73 17.22 2.68
N ALA A 216 0.34 16.46 2.43
CA ALA A 216 0.99 15.67 3.49
C ALA A 216 1.56 16.54 4.62
N LEU A 217 2.12 17.72 4.29
CA LEU A 217 2.59 18.68 5.29
C LEU A 217 1.45 19.27 6.12
N GLU A 218 0.31 19.58 5.49
CA GLU A 218 -0.87 20.09 6.19
C GLU A 218 -1.49 19.02 7.11
N VAL A 219 -1.56 17.75 6.67
CA VAL A 219 -1.92 16.62 7.54
C VAL A 219 -1.00 16.59 8.76
N ASN A 220 0.32 16.56 8.54
CA ASN A 220 1.28 16.50 9.64
C ASN A 220 1.21 17.71 10.60
N ARG A 221 0.87 18.89 10.07
CA ARG A 221 0.61 20.08 10.88
C ARG A 221 -0.63 19.90 11.75
N THR A 222 -1.76 19.52 11.16
CA THR A 222 -3.02 19.30 11.91
C THR A 222 -2.88 18.19 12.94
N LEU A 223 -2.13 17.13 12.64
CA LEU A 223 -1.78 16.05 13.58
C LEU A 223 -1.01 16.57 14.80
N ARG A 224 0.00 17.40 14.57
CA ARG A 224 0.82 18.00 15.63
C ARG A 224 0.05 18.99 16.50
N GLU A 225 -0.78 19.81 15.87
CA GLU A 225 -1.66 20.77 16.54
C GLU A 225 -2.84 20.08 17.26
N LYS A 226 -3.04 18.76 17.03
CA LYS A 226 -4.19 17.98 17.52
C LYS A 226 -5.53 18.61 17.15
N ASN A 227 -5.60 19.28 16.00
CA ASN A 227 -6.80 19.99 15.56
C ASN A 227 -7.71 19.07 14.74
N TRP A 228 -8.52 18.25 15.42
CA TRP A 228 -9.42 17.28 14.77
C TRP A 228 -10.47 17.95 13.88
N VAL A 229 -10.96 19.14 14.26
CA VAL A 229 -11.94 19.88 13.45
C VAL A 229 -11.35 20.21 12.09
N ARG A 230 -10.16 20.80 12.05
CA ARG A 230 -9.48 21.13 10.80
C ARG A 230 -9.13 19.87 10.01
N PHE A 231 -8.66 18.83 10.69
CA PHE A 231 -8.32 17.55 10.07
C PHE A 231 -9.51 16.95 9.32
N PHE A 232 -10.66 16.72 9.97
CA PHE A 232 -11.81 16.08 9.33
C PHE A 232 -12.57 17.02 8.38
N SER A 233 -12.78 18.28 8.74
CA SER A 233 -13.60 19.20 7.94
C SER A 233 -12.92 19.74 6.69
N ARG A 234 -11.57 19.80 6.65
CA ARG A 234 -10.84 20.45 5.54
C ARG A 234 -9.82 19.55 4.88
N THR A 235 -9.10 18.75 5.66
CA THR A 235 -7.95 18.00 5.13
C THR A 235 -8.37 16.59 4.67
N TYR A 236 -8.93 15.78 5.56
CA TYR A 236 -9.22 14.36 5.31
C TYR A 236 -10.14 14.14 4.11
N LEU A 237 -11.18 14.97 3.94
CA LEU A 237 -12.11 14.89 2.80
C LEU A 237 -11.44 15.19 1.45
N GLN A 238 -10.32 15.90 1.42
CA GLN A 238 -9.57 16.19 0.19
C GLN A 238 -8.63 15.05 -0.22
N ALA A 239 -8.34 14.11 0.70
CA ALA A 239 -7.43 13.01 0.46
C ALA A 239 -7.84 12.18 -0.77
N THR A 240 -6.88 11.79 -1.61
CA THR A 240 -7.11 10.71 -2.57
C THR A 240 -7.41 9.42 -1.83
N TYR A 241 -7.98 8.43 -2.51
CA TYR A 241 -8.28 7.14 -1.89
C TYR A 241 -7.03 6.50 -1.28
N LEU A 242 -5.91 6.45 -2.01
CA LEU A 242 -4.65 5.92 -1.48
C LEU A 242 -4.06 6.75 -0.33
N GLN A 243 -4.13 8.08 -0.39
CA GLN A 243 -3.71 8.93 0.74
C GLN A 243 -4.53 8.62 1.99
N ALA A 244 -5.84 8.41 1.86
CA ALA A 244 -6.69 8.03 2.98
C ALA A 244 -6.38 6.62 3.50
N CYS A 245 -6.06 5.66 2.62
CA CYS A 245 -5.55 4.34 3.02
C CYS A 245 -4.25 4.46 3.83
N VAL A 246 -3.33 5.35 3.45
CA VAL A 246 -2.09 5.60 4.23
C VAL A 246 -2.43 6.23 5.59
N LEU A 247 -3.32 7.22 5.65
CA LEU A 247 -3.75 7.82 6.91
C LEU A 247 -4.38 6.78 7.84
N HIS A 248 -5.20 5.88 7.31
CA HIS A 248 -5.77 4.78 8.06
C HIS A 248 -4.71 3.80 8.56
N LEU A 249 -3.77 3.41 7.70
CA LEU A 249 -2.64 2.54 8.05
C LEU A 249 -1.79 3.10 9.20
N THR A 250 -1.57 4.41 9.22
CA THR A 250 -0.82 5.08 10.30
C THR A 250 -1.63 5.27 11.59
N GLY A 251 -2.95 5.01 11.54
CA GLY A 251 -3.86 5.31 12.63
C GLY A 251 -4.08 6.80 12.89
N ALA A 252 -3.77 7.67 11.91
CA ALA A 252 -3.90 9.12 12.05
C ALA A 252 -5.36 9.56 12.29
N ASP A 253 -6.30 9.00 11.52
CA ASP A 253 -7.74 9.21 11.68
C ASP A 253 -8.24 8.63 13.02
N ARG A 254 -7.79 7.42 13.38
CA ARG A 254 -8.14 6.79 14.66
C ARG A 254 -7.66 7.63 15.84
N GLY A 255 -6.40 8.05 15.84
CA GLY A 255 -5.80 8.88 16.89
C GLY A 255 -6.53 10.22 17.04
N MET A 256 -6.94 10.85 15.93
CA MET A 256 -7.71 12.08 15.95
C MET A 256 -9.12 11.89 16.53
N ARG A 257 -9.81 10.81 16.16
CA ARG A 257 -11.13 10.47 16.73
C ARG A 257 -11.02 10.18 18.23
N SER A 258 -10.09 9.34 18.64
CA SER A 258 -9.86 9.02 20.05
C SER A 258 -9.50 10.28 20.87
N HIS A 259 -8.72 11.19 20.31
CA HIS A 259 -8.40 12.45 20.99
C HIS A 259 -9.64 13.34 21.17
N CYS A 260 -10.45 13.51 20.12
CA CYS A 260 -11.69 14.27 20.19
C CYS A 260 -12.64 13.69 21.24
N LEU A 261 -12.87 12.37 21.21
CA LEU A 261 -13.75 11.69 22.16
C LEU A 261 -13.24 11.77 23.60
N GLY A 262 -11.92 11.71 23.80
CA GLY A 262 -11.29 11.96 25.11
C GLY A 262 -11.52 13.38 25.62
N VAL A 263 -11.48 14.39 24.75
CA VAL A 263 -11.75 15.79 25.13
C VAL A 263 -13.23 16.02 25.42
N VAL A 264 -14.15 15.44 24.63
CA VAL A 264 -15.60 15.57 24.83
C VAL A 264 -16.05 14.85 26.10
N SER A 265 -15.55 13.64 26.36
CA SER A 265 -15.82 12.90 27.60
C SER A 265 -15.14 13.51 28.83
N GLY A 266 -13.91 14.04 28.68
CA GLY A 266 -13.21 14.77 29.75
C GLY A 266 -13.84 16.12 30.09
N GLY A 267 -14.35 16.85 29.09
CA GLY A 267 -15.03 18.13 29.26
C GLY A 267 -16.39 18.03 29.94
N THR A 268 -17.04 16.86 29.89
CA THR A 268 -18.27 16.57 30.64
C THR A 268 -18.00 16.14 32.09
N LYS A 269 -16.77 15.72 32.40
CA LYS A 269 -16.29 15.46 33.77
C LYS A 269 -15.74 16.76 34.39
N ARG A 270 -16.62 17.63 34.88
CA ARG A 270 -16.17 18.78 35.70
C ARG A 270 -15.86 18.35 37.15
N VAL A 271 -14.86 19.00 37.73
CA VAL A 271 -14.57 19.00 39.19
C VAL A 271 -15.54 19.94 39.94
N PHE A 272 -16.09 20.98 39.29
CA PHE A 272 -17.08 21.91 39.86
C PHE A 272 -18.14 22.37 38.84
N GLY A 273 -19.42 22.37 39.25
CA GLY A 273 -20.58 22.87 38.50
C GLY A 273 -21.49 21.76 37.92
N PRO A 274 -22.71 22.10 37.48
CA PRO A 274 -23.65 21.12 36.92
C PRO A 274 -23.12 20.50 35.61
N LYS A 275 -23.44 19.22 35.38
CA LYS A 275 -23.07 18.50 34.15
C LYS A 275 -23.54 19.30 32.93
N VAL A 276 -22.60 19.61 32.03
CA VAL A 276 -22.91 20.25 30.74
C VAL A 276 -23.72 19.26 29.89
N SER A 277 -24.68 19.78 29.12
CA SER A 277 -25.45 19.03 28.13
C SER A 277 -24.52 18.15 27.28
N VAL A 278 -24.89 16.88 27.14
CA VAL A 278 -24.20 15.91 26.28
C VAL A 278 -24.30 16.41 24.85
N TYR A 279 -23.16 16.57 24.17
CA TYR A 279 -23.13 16.92 22.76
C TYR A 279 -23.88 15.85 21.95
N PRO A 280 -24.78 16.20 21.01
CA PRO A 280 -25.55 15.20 20.28
C PRO A 280 -24.64 14.19 19.59
N LEU A 281 -24.89 12.89 19.85
CA LEU A 281 -24.00 11.82 19.38
C LEU A 281 -23.93 11.79 17.84
N GLU A 282 -25.07 12.01 17.17
CA GLU A 282 -25.13 12.05 15.70
C GLU A 282 -24.30 13.19 15.10
N ASP A 283 -24.36 14.38 15.70
CA ASP A 283 -23.53 15.52 15.26
C ASP A 283 -22.04 15.22 15.45
N LEU A 284 -21.69 14.41 16.45
CA LEU A 284 -20.30 14.06 16.76
C LEU A 284 -19.77 13.02 15.78
N ARG A 285 -20.60 12.03 15.45
CA ARG A 285 -20.32 11.03 14.42
C ARG A 285 -20.12 11.69 13.07
N ALA A 286 -21.00 12.63 12.70
CA ALA A 286 -20.90 13.40 11.48
C ALA A 286 -19.61 14.24 11.44
N ALA A 287 -19.28 14.95 12.53
CA ALA A 287 -18.06 15.77 12.61
C ALA A 287 -16.77 14.94 12.52
N LEU A 288 -16.80 13.68 12.97
CA LEU A 288 -15.66 12.74 12.97
C LEU A 288 -15.62 11.82 11.74
N LEU A 289 -16.55 12.00 10.81
CA LEU A 289 -16.67 11.20 9.59
C LEU A 289 -16.64 9.69 9.88
N LEU A 290 -17.43 9.26 10.87
CA LEU A 290 -17.56 7.85 11.22
C LEU A 290 -18.52 7.16 10.26
N ALA A 291 -18.11 6.01 9.72
CA ALA A 291 -18.93 5.21 8.83
C ALA A 291 -19.85 4.25 9.61
N GLY A 292 -21.00 3.92 9.02
CA GLY A 292 -21.92 2.88 9.50
C GLY A 292 -22.89 3.32 10.60
N GLU A 293 -23.76 2.39 10.99
CA GLU A 293 -24.60 2.50 12.19
C GLU A 293 -23.74 2.23 13.43
N SER A 294 -24.10 2.84 14.56
CA SER A 294 -23.38 2.72 15.83
C SER A 294 -24.30 2.28 16.93
N THR A 295 -23.80 1.41 17.79
CA THR A 295 -24.51 0.97 18.99
C THR A 295 -24.18 1.86 20.19
N ALA A 296 -23.20 2.74 20.07
CA ALA A 296 -22.80 3.67 21.11
C ALA A 296 -23.96 4.58 21.55
N THR A 297 -24.20 4.60 22.87
CA THR A 297 -25.21 5.46 23.49
C THR A 297 -24.61 6.75 24.04
N ASN A 298 -23.28 6.78 24.20
CA ASN A 298 -22.54 7.92 24.71
C ASN A 298 -21.13 8.01 24.06
N ALA A 299 -20.39 9.08 24.36
CA ALA A 299 -19.07 9.31 23.76
C ALA A 299 -17.97 8.34 24.24
N GLU A 300 -18.14 7.69 25.40
CA GLU A 300 -17.22 6.66 25.91
C GLU A 300 -17.42 5.36 25.12
N ASP A 301 -18.67 4.90 24.92
CA ASP A 301 -19.00 3.76 24.06
C ASP A 301 -18.48 3.98 22.62
N LEU A 302 -18.62 5.20 22.11
CA LEU A 302 -18.14 5.56 20.77
C LEU A 302 -16.61 5.54 20.69
N ALA A 303 -15.91 5.84 21.78
CA ALA A 303 -14.45 5.77 21.83
C ALA A 303 -13.95 4.31 21.79
N GLU A 304 -14.70 3.39 22.40
CA GLU A 304 -14.42 1.95 22.31
C GLU A 304 -14.66 1.42 20.89
N GLU A 305 -15.76 1.81 20.24
CA GLU A 305 -16.04 1.43 18.85
C GLU A 305 -14.95 1.94 17.87
N VAL A 306 -14.48 3.18 18.05
CA VAL A 306 -13.41 3.78 17.23
C VAL A 306 -12.06 3.08 17.40
N CYS A 307 -11.84 2.35 18.50
CA CYS A 307 -10.59 1.61 18.71
C CYS A 307 -10.43 0.38 17.80
N GLY A 308 -11.51 -0.09 17.15
CA GLY A 308 -11.48 -1.18 16.18
C GLY A 308 -10.88 -0.80 14.81
N ASP A 309 -10.72 -1.79 13.93
CA ASP A 309 -10.36 -1.56 12.52
C ASP A 309 -11.58 -0.98 11.78
N GLY A 310 -11.77 0.33 11.90
CA GLY A 310 -12.90 1.05 11.30
C GLY A 310 -12.78 1.21 9.78
N LYS A 311 -13.91 1.39 9.12
CA LYS A 311 -13.97 1.69 7.67
C LYS A 311 -13.66 3.17 7.40
N LEU A 312 -13.12 3.48 6.22
CA LEU A 312 -13.03 4.84 5.70
C LEU A 312 -14.44 5.45 5.63
N CYS A 313 -14.53 6.77 5.76
CA CYS A 313 -15.81 7.45 5.66
C CYS A 313 -16.44 7.25 4.27
N PRO A 314 -17.78 7.34 4.14
CA PRO A 314 -18.48 7.09 2.88
C PRO A 314 -17.96 7.96 1.72
N GLU A 315 -17.60 9.22 1.97
CA GLU A 315 -17.11 10.16 0.97
C GLU A 315 -15.76 9.73 0.39
N VAL A 316 -14.86 9.20 1.22
CA VAL A 316 -13.56 8.67 0.79
C VAL A 316 -13.74 7.31 0.14
N SER A 317 -14.60 6.45 0.69
CA SER A 317 -14.93 5.15 0.11
C SER A 317 -15.59 5.29 -1.27
N ALA A 318 -16.38 6.35 -1.52
CA ALA A 318 -16.97 6.63 -2.82
C ALA A 318 -15.90 6.97 -3.89
N LYS A 319 -14.71 7.46 -3.48
CA LYS A 319 -13.58 7.66 -4.40
C LYS A 319 -13.00 6.35 -4.92
N ARG A 320 -13.18 5.24 -4.19
CA ARG A 320 -12.86 3.87 -4.66
C ARG A 320 -13.85 3.40 -5.72
N GLN A 321 -15.15 3.59 -5.50
CA GLN A 321 -16.24 3.00 -6.31
C GLN A 321 -16.26 3.44 -7.78
N LYS A 322 -15.42 4.41 -8.17
CA LYS A 322 -15.32 4.91 -9.54
C LYS A 322 -14.24 4.19 -10.37
N SER A 323 -13.48 3.26 -9.78
CA SER A 323 -12.30 2.68 -10.43
C SER A 323 -12.10 1.20 -10.15
N TYR A 324 -11.57 0.50 -11.15
CA TYR A 324 -11.02 -0.85 -11.01
C TYR A 324 -9.74 -0.83 -10.15
N TRP A 325 -9.36 -1.95 -9.53
CA TRP A 325 -8.12 -2.03 -8.75
C TRP A 325 -6.89 -1.76 -9.60
N THR A 326 -6.90 -2.26 -10.84
CA THR A 326 -5.89 -1.99 -11.84
C THR A 326 -5.71 -0.50 -12.11
N GLU A 327 -6.79 0.28 -12.18
CA GLU A 327 -6.70 1.74 -12.36
C GLU A 327 -6.03 2.40 -11.15
N ILE A 328 -6.45 2.05 -9.93
CA ILE A 328 -5.86 2.60 -8.69
C ILE A 328 -4.35 2.28 -8.61
N VAL A 329 -3.96 1.07 -9.00
CA VAL A 329 -2.56 0.63 -8.92
C VAL A 329 -1.71 1.20 -10.06
N ASN A 330 -2.27 1.35 -11.27
CA ASN A 330 -1.55 1.89 -12.41
C ASN A 330 -1.33 3.39 -12.32
N GLY A 331 -2.15 4.11 -11.54
CA GLY A 331 -2.10 5.57 -11.39
C GLY A 331 -2.71 6.28 -12.59
#